data_AF-A0AAV8W1W7-F1
#
_entry.id   AF-A0AAV8W1W7-F1
#
_cell.length_a   1.000
_cell.length_b   1.000
_cell.length_c   1.000
_cell.angle_alpha   90.00
_cell.angle_beta   90.00
_cell.angle_gamma   90.00
#
_symmetry.space_group_name_H-M   'P 1'
#
loop_
_entity.id
_entity.type
_entity.pdbx_description
1 polymer ?
#
loop_
_entity_poly.entity_id
_entity_poly.type
_entity_poly.pdbx_seq_one_letter_code
_entity_poly.pdbx_strand_id
1 'polypeptide(L)'
;MLNSAQLQVGMLQDYYENKTNKTIIGRKKFVARKSPLERLMDLELYSSLDPNYITMLKQNFRSHSSLLTLPNRLFYSNMLQPMAARSENDPLAKILVFEEIEGLKSTEINKSRQGQSIEFCSIISEECRQGKSPSYFNVKEVQMVLKYVQALTKLSFSNPDHKVLPEQIGVVTPYARQVHQIRDTLRCNKFQGVDVGTTESFQGREKRVIIISTVRAKQDLLSYDKKYNLGFVKHEKRFNVAITRAMSKLIVIGCAHVLATDDKWLSYIRACEELNSFCGVPYPKRTEEIIDDITRRFEKLHVLDSQHNDEIKAIQ
;
A
#
# COMPACT_ATOMS: atom_id res chain seq x y z
N MET A 1 18.03 -42.68 46.04
CA MET A 1 18.23 -42.37 44.60
C MET A 1 17.34 -43.27 43.76
N LEU A 2 16.13 -42.81 43.48
CA LEU A 2 15.25 -43.32 42.42
C LEU A 2 14.58 -42.08 41.80
N ASN A 3 14.53 -42.08 40.47
CA ASN A 3 14.57 -40.92 39.59
C ASN A 3 13.33 -40.00 39.66
N SER A 4 13.60 -38.70 39.77
CA SER A 4 12.68 -37.58 39.53
C SER A 4 12.19 -37.48 38.06
N ALA A 5 12.55 -38.42 37.20
CA ALA A 5 12.16 -38.48 35.79
C ALA A 5 10.83 -39.22 35.53
N GLN A 6 10.24 -39.91 36.52
CA GLN A 6 8.97 -40.63 36.34
C GLN A 6 7.71 -39.84 36.73
N LEU A 7 7.83 -38.72 37.47
CA LEU A 7 6.70 -37.89 37.87
C LEU A 7 6.31 -36.82 36.82
N GLN A 8 7.17 -36.52 35.85
CA GLN A 8 6.89 -35.52 34.79
C GLN A 8 6.23 -36.10 33.54
N VAL A 9 6.28 -37.43 33.33
CA VAL A 9 5.67 -38.08 32.15
C VAL A 9 4.17 -38.30 32.34
N GLY A 10 3.70 -38.55 33.57
CA GLY A 10 2.28 -38.74 33.87
C GLY A 10 1.42 -37.48 33.68
N MET A 11 1.92 -36.30 34.09
CA MET A 11 1.15 -35.05 33.96
C MET A 11 1.04 -34.52 32.53
N LEU A 12 1.94 -34.91 31.63
CA LEU A 12 1.87 -34.56 30.21
C LEU A 12 0.85 -35.44 29.47
N GLN A 13 0.66 -36.69 29.88
CA GLN A 13 -0.28 -37.60 29.23
C GLN A 13 -1.75 -37.28 29.61
N ASP A 14 -2.00 -36.93 30.88
CA ASP A 14 -3.33 -36.49 31.34
C ASP A 14 -3.77 -35.12 30.75
N TYR A 15 -2.80 -34.27 30.37
CA TYR A 15 -3.09 -33.00 29.69
C TYR A 15 -3.49 -33.18 28.22
N TYR A 16 -3.00 -34.24 27.55
CA TYR A 16 -3.39 -34.56 26.17
C TYR A 16 -4.68 -35.40 26.09
N GLU A 17 -4.99 -36.24 27.08
CA GLU A 17 -6.19 -37.09 27.06
C GLU A 17 -7.47 -36.38 27.52
N ASN A 18 -7.38 -35.32 28.35
CA ASN A 18 -8.57 -34.59 28.81
C ASN A 18 -9.14 -33.54 27.83
N LYS A 19 -8.53 -33.38 26.63
CA LYS A 19 -9.02 -32.43 25.60
C LYS A 19 -9.64 -33.10 24.38
N THR A 20 -9.68 -34.42 24.31
CA THR A 20 -10.24 -35.17 23.17
C THR A 20 -11.71 -35.56 23.36
N ASN A 21 -12.31 -35.36 24.53
CA ASN A 21 -13.72 -35.68 24.77
C ASN A 21 -14.53 -34.46 25.24
N LYS A 22 -14.87 -33.58 24.31
CA LYS A 22 -16.17 -32.89 24.30
C LYS A 22 -16.42 -32.21 22.94
N THR A 23 -17.38 -32.81 22.23
CA THR A 23 -18.25 -32.21 21.22
C THR A 23 -17.69 -32.03 19.80
N ILE A 24 -17.87 -33.10 19.03
CA ILE A 24 -18.13 -33.07 17.59
C ILE A 24 -19.37 -32.19 17.36
N ILE A 25 -19.22 -31.08 16.64
CA ILE A 25 -20.12 -30.49 15.61
C ILE A 25 -19.56 -29.08 15.33
N GLY A 26 -19.06 -28.88 14.11
CA GLY A 26 -18.55 -27.60 13.63
C GLY A 26 -17.20 -27.77 12.94
N ARG A 27 -17.22 -27.98 11.62
CA ARG A 27 -16.03 -27.95 10.77
C ARG A 27 -15.22 -26.68 11.08
N LYS A 28 -14.09 -26.82 11.80
CA LYS A 28 -13.06 -25.79 11.93
C LYS A 28 -12.44 -25.53 10.56
N LYS A 29 -13.10 -24.72 9.74
CA LYS A 29 -12.37 -23.78 8.87
C LYS A 29 -11.55 -22.88 9.80
N PHE A 30 -10.41 -22.38 9.36
CA PHE A 30 -9.53 -21.41 10.07
C PHE A 30 -8.37 -21.99 10.93
N VAL A 31 -7.40 -22.62 10.28
CA VAL A 31 -5.97 -22.59 10.74
C VAL A 31 -4.99 -22.29 9.59
N ALA A 32 -5.38 -22.45 8.33
CA ALA A 32 -4.48 -22.31 7.17
C ALA A 32 -4.12 -20.87 6.74
N ARG A 33 -4.47 -19.83 7.52
CA ARG A 33 -4.24 -18.42 7.13
C ARG A 33 -3.14 -17.71 7.90
N LYS A 34 -2.65 -18.27 9.02
CA LYS A 34 -1.55 -17.71 9.79
C LYS A 34 -0.27 -18.49 9.55
N SER A 35 0.82 -17.78 9.28
CA SER A 35 2.15 -18.38 9.17
C SER A 35 2.60 -18.98 10.51
N PRO A 36 3.57 -19.92 10.53
CA PRO A 36 4.13 -20.44 11.77
C PRO A 36 4.64 -19.33 12.70
N LEU A 37 5.29 -18.29 12.15
CA LEU A 37 5.77 -17.15 12.92
C LEU A 37 4.62 -16.34 13.52
N GLU A 38 3.57 -16.04 12.75
CA GLU A 38 2.39 -15.34 13.28
C GLU A 38 1.74 -16.11 14.44
N ARG A 39 1.71 -17.45 14.37
CA ARG A 39 1.19 -18.28 15.46
C ARG A 39 2.08 -18.25 16.70
N LEU A 40 3.40 -18.15 16.54
CA LEU A 40 4.33 -17.98 17.67
C LEU A 40 4.17 -16.59 18.30
N MET A 41 4.03 -15.55 17.49
CA MET A 41 3.83 -14.17 17.94
C MET A 41 2.51 -13.97 18.72
N ASP A 42 1.52 -14.84 18.52
CA ASP A 42 0.28 -14.83 19.31
C ASP A 42 0.46 -15.36 20.75
N LEU A 43 1.59 -16.01 21.07
CA LEU A 43 1.86 -16.51 22.42
C LEU A 43 2.28 -15.37 23.36
N GLU A 44 1.84 -15.44 24.63
CA GLU A 44 2.12 -14.41 25.64
C GLU A 44 3.62 -14.10 25.81
N LEU A 45 4.49 -15.11 25.66
CA LEU A 45 5.95 -14.95 25.72
C LEU A 45 6.51 -13.95 24.70
N TYR A 46 5.86 -13.79 23.54
CA TYR A 46 6.29 -12.87 22.50
C TYR A 46 5.54 -11.53 22.55
N SER A 47 4.52 -11.40 23.41
CA SER A 47 3.71 -10.18 23.56
C SER A 47 4.46 -9.05 24.28
N SER A 48 5.40 -9.40 25.16
CA SER A 48 6.19 -8.45 25.96
C SER A 48 7.32 -7.77 25.17
N LEU A 49 7.55 -8.15 23.91
CA LEU A 49 8.68 -7.70 23.08
C LEU A 49 10.05 -7.81 23.79
N ASP A 50 10.18 -8.75 24.73
CA ASP A 50 11.41 -8.95 25.50
C ASP A 50 12.55 -9.35 24.54
N PRO A 51 13.69 -8.61 24.57
CA PRO A 51 14.84 -8.86 23.70
C PRO A 51 15.39 -10.29 23.74
N ASN A 52 15.15 -11.03 24.82
CA ASN A 52 15.57 -12.43 24.95
C ASN A 52 14.78 -13.38 24.04
N TYR A 53 13.54 -12.99 23.66
CA TYR A 53 12.67 -13.79 22.81
C TYR A 53 12.48 -13.19 21.42
N ILE A 54 12.58 -11.86 21.28
CA ILE A 54 12.42 -11.18 19.99
C ILE A 54 13.37 -10.00 19.81
N THR A 55 14.11 -10.03 18.70
CA THR A 55 14.98 -8.93 18.29
C THR A 55 14.39 -8.23 17.08
N MET A 56 14.01 -6.96 17.25
CA MET A 56 13.54 -6.13 16.15
C MET A 56 14.70 -5.35 15.52
N LEU A 57 14.88 -5.50 14.20
CA LEU A 57 15.85 -4.73 13.43
C LEU A 57 15.29 -3.32 13.16
N LYS A 58 15.87 -2.32 13.82
CA LYS A 58 15.40 -0.92 13.77
C LYS A 58 16.00 -0.11 12.62
N GLN A 59 17.23 -0.43 12.21
CA GLN A 59 17.96 0.36 11.23
C GLN A 59 17.56 0.00 9.79
N ASN A 60 17.10 0.99 9.03
CA ASN A 60 16.74 0.85 7.61
C ASN A 60 17.82 1.45 6.72
N PHE A 61 18.49 0.62 5.93
CA PHE A 61 19.57 1.03 5.01
C PHE A 61 19.10 1.17 3.56
N ARG A 62 17.79 1.08 3.30
CA ARG A 62 17.22 1.08 1.95
C ARG A 62 16.78 2.46 1.49
N SER A 63 15.91 3.10 2.27
CA SER A 63 15.00 4.12 1.74
C SER A 63 15.35 5.51 2.27
N HIS A 64 15.12 6.53 1.45
CA HIS A 64 15.15 7.92 1.87
C HIS A 64 14.22 8.15 3.08
N SER A 65 14.60 9.04 4.00
CA SER A 65 13.89 9.32 5.26
C SER A 65 12.38 9.56 5.06
N SER A 66 12.01 10.45 4.14
CA SER A 66 10.61 10.77 3.79
C SER A 66 9.78 9.57 3.29
N LEU A 67 10.38 8.60 2.59
CA LEU A 67 9.71 7.36 2.19
C LEU A 67 9.39 6.47 3.39
N LEU A 68 10.25 6.52 4.41
CA LEU A 68 10.13 5.70 5.60
C LEU A 68 9.13 6.28 6.62
N THR A 69 8.95 7.60 6.67
CA THR A 69 8.11 8.28 7.66
C THR A 69 6.70 7.69 7.77
N LEU A 70 5.98 7.57 6.65
CA LEU A 70 4.61 7.06 6.66
C LEU A 70 4.51 5.57 7.06
N PRO A 71 5.23 4.62 6.42
CA PRO A 71 5.15 3.22 6.82
C PRO A 71 5.64 3.00 8.27
N ASN A 72 6.66 3.75 8.72
CA ASN A 72 7.16 3.67 10.09
C ASN A 72 6.09 4.05 11.11
N ARG A 73 5.34 5.13 10.83
CA ARG A 73 4.20 5.57 11.65
C ARG A 73 3.05 4.56 11.64
N LEU A 74 2.72 4.00 10.48
CA LEU A 74 1.54 3.14 10.32
C LEU A 74 1.75 1.69 10.79
N PHE A 75 2.96 1.14 10.68
CA PHE A 75 3.20 -0.30 10.87
C PHE A 75 4.28 -0.63 11.90
N TYR A 76 5.12 0.32 12.29
CA TYR A 76 6.31 0.07 13.10
C TYR A 76 6.41 0.97 14.33
N SER A 77 5.31 1.64 14.71
CA SER A 77 5.23 2.53 15.89
C SER A 77 6.38 3.55 15.98
N ASN A 78 6.83 4.07 14.83
CA ASN A 78 7.97 4.99 14.71
C ASN A 78 9.32 4.44 15.19
N MET A 79 9.49 3.12 15.29
CA MET A 79 10.71 2.53 15.81
C MET A 79 11.82 2.36 14.76
N LEU A 80 11.53 2.50 13.45
CA LEU A 80 12.53 2.40 12.40
C LEU A 80 13.37 3.67 12.29
N GLN A 81 14.67 3.51 12.02
CA GLN A 81 15.65 4.58 11.89
C GLN A 81 16.24 4.59 10.47
N PRO A 82 16.14 5.69 9.70
CA PRO A 82 16.74 5.77 8.38
C PRO A 82 18.27 5.91 8.47
N MET A 83 18.99 5.01 7.80
CA MET A 83 20.46 4.96 7.76
C MET A 83 21.00 4.96 6.31
N ALA A 84 20.14 5.22 5.33
CA ALA A 84 20.42 5.09 3.90
C ALA A 84 21.05 6.35 3.29
N ALA A 85 22.34 6.60 3.56
CA ALA A 85 23.04 7.80 3.06
C ALA A 85 23.00 7.96 1.53
N ARG A 86 23.03 6.87 0.77
CA ARG A 86 22.94 6.91 -0.69
C ARG A 86 21.59 7.45 -1.16
N SER A 87 20.52 6.98 -0.55
CA SER A 87 19.15 7.38 -0.91
C SER A 87 18.86 8.80 -0.45
N GLU A 88 19.37 9.21 0.72
CA GLU A 88 19.22 10.57 1.25
C GLU A 88 19.89 11.64 0.38
N ASN A 89 21.02 11.29 -0.23
CA ASN A 89 21.77 12.18 -1.12
C ASN A 89 21.37 12.07 -2.59
N ASP A 90 20.39 11.22 -2.94
CA ASP A 90 19.96 11.03 -4.32
C ASP A 90 19.16 12.27 -4.80
N PRO A 91 19.62 13.00 -5.83
CA PRO A 91 18.91 14.19 -6.31
C PRO A 91 17.50 13.88 -6.81
N LEU A 92 17.21 12.63 -7.21
CA LEU A 92 15.89 12.21 -7.66
C LEU A 92 14.82 12.39 -6.57
N ALA A 93 15.20 12.25 -5.28
CA ALA A 93 14.31 12.48 -4.15
C ALA A 93 13.75 13.92 -4.13
N LYS A 94 14.46 14.87 -4.75
CA LYS A 94 14.12 16.31 -4.74
C LYS A 94 13.40 16.80 -6.00
N ILE A 95 13.08 15.91 -6.93
CA ILE A 95 12.47 16.27 -8.22
C ILE A 95 11.00 15.87 -8.21
N LEU A 96 10.11 16.78 -8.58
CA LEU A 96 8.71 16.45 -8.86
C LEU A 96 8.60 15.99 -10.32
N VAL A 97 8.39 14.69 -10.54
CA VAL A 97 8.52 14.10 -11.88
C VAL A 97 7.34 14.49 -12.77
N PHE A 98 6.18 14.76 -12.18
CA PHE A 98 5.02 15.26 -12.91
C PHE A 98 5.26 16.58 -13.67
N GLU A 99 6.06 17.50 -13.13
CA GLU A 99 6.36 18.78 -13.81
C GLU A 99 7.09 18.57 -15.15
N GLU A 100 7.97 17.56 -15.20
CA GLU A 100 8.65 17.15 -16.43
C GLU A 100 7.68 16.55 -17.47
N ILE A 101 6.61 15.90 -17.02
CA ILE A 101 5.58 15.34 -17.90
C ILE A 101 4.72 16.45 -18.53
N GLU A 102 4.39 17.49 -17.78
CA GLU A 102 3.60 18.62 -18.28
C GLU A 102 4.39 19.53 -19.23
N GLY A 103 5.69 19.30 -19.40
CA GLY A 103 6.54 20.12 -20.27
C GLY A 103 6.64 21.56 -19.78
N LEU A 104 6.39 21.79 -18.48
CA LEU A 104 6.63 23.05 -17.80
C LEU A 104 8.14 23.26 -17.76
N LYS A 105 8.69 23.79 -18.86
CA LYS A 105 10.05 24.30 -18.90
C LYS A 105 10.14 25.36 -17.81
N SER A 106 10.95 25.03 -16.82
CA SER A 106 11.30 25.83 -15.67
C SER A 106 11.93 27.17 -16.09
N THR A 107 11.13 28.14 -16.55
CA THR A 107 11.58 29.54 -16.61
C THR A 107 11.55 30.20 -15.25
N GLU A 108 10.80 29.64 -14.29
CA GLU A 108 10.86 30.04 -12.90
C GLU A 108 10.66 28.80 -12.04
N ILE A 109 11.76 28.09 -11.72
CA ILE A 109 11.74 27.20 -10.55
C ILE A 109 11.43 28.14 -9.38
N ASN A 110 10.18 28.13 -8.93
CA ASN A 110 9.83 28.59 -7.60
C ASN A 110 10.83 27.93 -6.66
N LYS A 111 11.82 28.70 -6.19
CA LYS A 111 12.87 28.30 -5.24
C LYS A 111 12.29 27.79 -3.90
N SER A 112 10.97 27.63 -3.78
CA SER A 112 10.24 27.15 -2.62
C SER A 112 9.71 25.72 -2.73
N ARG A 113 9.69 25.07 -3.90
CA ARG A 113 9.24 23.67 -4.02
C ARG A 113 10.45 22.74 -4.06
N GLN A 114 10.99 22.42 -2.89
CA GLN A 114 11.88 21.26 -2.78
C GLN A 114 11.02 20.02 -3.08
N GLY A 115 11.24 19.37 -4.22
CA GLY A 115 10.53 18.14 -4.57
C GLY A 115 10.77 17.04 -3.54
N GLN A 116 9.94 16.00 -3.59
CA GLN A 116 9.78 15.07 -2.48
C GLN A 116 9.84 13.63 -2.97
N SER A 117 10.37 12.74 -2.14
CA SER A 117 10.57 11.34 -2.51
C SER A 117 9.26 10.61 -2.76
N ILE A 118 8.13 11.10 -2.24
CA ILE A 118 6.78 10.59 -2.52
C ILE A 118 6.03 11.54 -3.45
N GLU A 119 5.26 10.97 -4.37
CA GLU A 119 4.44 11.71 -5.33
C GLU A 119 3.15 10.94 -5.62
N PHE A 120 2.02 11.65 -5.66
CA PHE A 120 0.72 11.07 -5.96
C PHE A 120 0.10 11.74 -7.17
N CYS A 121 -0.16 10.97 -8.23
CA CYS A 121 -0.81 11.42 -9.45
C CYS A 121 -2.27 10.92 -9.46
N SER A 122 -3.18 11.85 -9.17
CA SER A 122 -4.61 11.61 -9.21
C SER A 122 -5.14 11.66 -10.65
N ILE A 123 -5.76 10.58 -11.10
CA ILE A 123 -6.38 10.54 -12.43
C ILE A 123 -7.84 10.11 -12.39
N ILE A 124 -8.68 10.82 -13.15
CA ILE A 124 -10.04 10.36 -13.46
C ILE A 124 -9.95 9.34 -14.59
N SER A 125 -10.30 8.11 -14.28
CA SER A 125 -10.22 6.98 -15.18
C SER A 125 -11.35 5.99 -14.92
N GLU A 126 -11.43 4.96 -15.76
CA GLU A 126 -12.37 3.86 -15.58
C GLU A 126 -11.60 2.56 -15.77
N GLU A 127 -11.80 1.61 -14.85
CA GLU A 127 -11.28 0.26 -15.02
C GLU A 127 -12.10 -0.52 -16.06
N CYS A 128 -11.37 -1.24 -16.91
CA CYS A 128 -11.92 -2.13 -17.92
C CYS A 128 -11.66 -3.60 -17.55
N ARG A 129 -12.48 -4.49 -18.10
CA ARG A 129 -12.33 -5.94 -17.98
C ARG A 129 -12.47 -6.58 -19.36
N GLN A 130 -11.57 -7.51 -19.69
CA GLN A 130 -11.62 -8.18 -20.99
C GLN A 130 -12.54 -9.40 -20.90
N GLY A 131 -13.74 -9.29 -21.49
CA GLY A 131 -14.73 -10.37 -21.53
C GLY A 131 -15.05 -10.94 -20.13
N LYS A 132 -14.84 -12.25 -19.98
CA LYS A 132 -15.07 -13.00 -18.72
C LYS A 132 -13.83 -13.12 -17.82
N SER A 133 -12.71 -12.47 -18.18
CA SER A 133 -11.49 -12.52 -17.35
C SER A 133 -11.75 -11.89 -15.97
N PRO A 134 -11.29 -12.50 -14.86
CA PRO A 134 -11.51 -11.96 -13.53
C PRO A 134 -10.61 -10.75 -13.20
N SER A 135 -9.65 -10.41 -14.07
CA SER A 135 -8.67 -9.35 -13.84
C SER A 135 -9.02 -8.07 -14.58
N TYR A 136 -8.67 -6.94 -13.98
CA TYR A 136 -8.98 -5.61 -14.48
C TYR A 136 -7.72 -4.87 -14.92
N PHE A 137 -7.91 -3.87 -15.76
CA PHE A 137 -6.85 -2.99 -16.21
C PHE A 137 -7.41 -1.58 -16.44
N ASN A 138 -6.54 -0.59 -16.43
CA ASN A 138 -6.91 0.80 -16.59
C ASN A 138 -5.96 1.46 -17.58
N VAL A 139 -6.47 1.74 -18.78
CA VAL A 139 -5.67 2.22 -19.91
C VAL A 139 -5.06 3.60 -19.62
N LYS A 140 -5.79 4.49 -18.95
CA LYS A 140 -5.27 5.82 -18.60
C LYS A 140 -4.12 5.73 -17.60
N GLU A 141 -4.21 4.84 -16.61
CA GLU A 141 -3.08 4.57 -15.71
C GLU A 141 -1.87 4.00 -16.47
N VAL A 142 -2.08 3.08 -17.42
CA VAL A 142 -0.98 2.52 -18.25
C VAL A 142 -0.28 3.63 -19.04
N GLN A 143 -1.04 4.54 -19.65
CA GLN A 143 -0.48 5.68 -20.38
C GLN A 143 0.30 6.62 -19.46
N MET A 144 -0.20 6.89 -18.25
CA MET A 144 0.53 7.71 -17.27
C MET A 144 1.81 7.04 -16.79
N VAL A 145 1.80 5.73 -16.54
CA VAL A 145 3.03 4.96 -16.23
C VAL A 145 4.07 5.16 -17.32
N LEU A 146 3.68 5.06 -18.60
CA LEU A 146 4.60 5.29 -19.72
C LEU A 146 5.18 6.72 -19.69
N LYS A 147 4.34 7.73 -19.49
CA LYS A 147 4.80 9.13 -19.39
C LYS A 147 5.79 9.33 -18.25
N TYR A 148 5.53 8.73 -17.09
CA TYR A 148 6.45 8.77 -15.95
C TYR A 148 7.78 8.10 -16.26
N VAL A 149 7.78 6.91 -16.87
CA VAL A 149 9.01 6.23 -17.28
C VAL A 149 9.80 7.08 -18.28
N GLN A 150 9.12 7.69 -19.25
CA GLN A 150 9.75 8.60 -20.22
C GLN A 150 10.34 9.84 -19.55
N ALA A 151 9.64 10.47 -18.62
CA ALA A 151 10.14 11.62 -17.88
C ALA A 151 11.37 11.24 -17.06
N LEU A 152 11.28 10.18 -16.24
CA LEU A 152 12.38 9.69 -15.40
C LEU A 152 13.65 9.42 -16.21
N THR A 153 13.53 8.77 -17.37
CA THR A 153 14.68 8.42 -18.21
C THR A 153 15.26 9.59 -19.00
N LYS A 154 14.49 10.68 -19.17
CA LYS A 154 14.94 11.94 -19.78
C LYS A 154 15.61 12.89 -18.79
N LEU A 155 15.33 12.74 -17.49
CA LEU A 155 15.97 13.56 -16.46
C LEU A 155 17.50 13.53 -16.60
N SER A 156 18.08 14.71 -16.66
CA SER A 156 19.52 14.92 -16.77
C SER A 156 20.04 15.49 -15.47
N PHE A 157 21.11 14.90 -14.94
CA PHE A 157 21.72 15.29 -13.68
C PHE A 157 23.16 15.76 -13.91
N SER A 158 23.67 16.63 -13.05
CA SER A 158 25.07 17.11 -13.13
C SER A 158 26.08 15.96 -13.02
N ASN A 159 25.77 14.93 -12.21
CA ASN A 159 26.55 13.70 -12.16
C ASN A 159 25.90 12.64 -13.07
N PRO A 160 26.61 12.11 -14.09
CA PRO A 160 26.11 11.03 -14.94
C PRO A 160 25.64 9.78 -14.19
N ASP A 161 26.24 9.47 -13.04
CA ASP A 161 25.87 8.30 -12.20
C ASP A 161 24.45 8.39 -11.65
N HIS A 162 23.87 9.59 -11.61
CA HIS A 162 22.50 9.81 -11.15
C HIS A 162 21.46 9.61 -12.25
N LYS A 163 21.86 9.41 -13.52
CA LYS A 163 20.94 9.10 -14.61
C LYS A 163 20.06 7.90 -14.25
N VAL A 164 18.75 8.03 -14.47
CA VAL A 164 17.81 6.94 -14.17
C VAL A 164 17.80 5.97 -15.34
N LEU A 165 18.24 4.74 -15.08
CA LEU A 165 18.19 3.65 -16.05
C LEU A 165 16.86 2.89 -15.94
N PRO A 166 16.31 2.34 -17.04
CA PRO A 166 15.07 1.54 -17.00
C PRO A 166 15.09 0.43 -15.94
N GLU A 167 16.24 -0.23 -15.76
CA GLU A 167 16.42 -1.35 -14.82
C GLU A 167 16.30 -0.91 -13.35
N GLN A 168 16.44 0.38 -13.08
CA GLN A 168 16.29 0.97 -11.74
C GLN A 168 14.83 1.31 -11.41
N ILE A 169 13.91 1.13 -12.36
CA ILE A 169 12.48 1.42 -12.21
C ILE A 169 11.72 0.10 -12.04
N GLY A 170 10.83 0.06 -11.04
CA GLY A 170 9.84 -0.99 -10.85
C GLY A 170 8.42 -0.43 -10.92
N VAL A 171 7.52 -1.17 -11.56
CA VAL A 171 6.08 -0.85 -11.61
C VAL A 171 5.30 -1.95 -10.91
N VAL A 172 4.55 -1.59 -9.88
CA VAL A 172 3.79 -2.52 -9.04
C VAL A 172 2.29 -2.26 -9.22
N THR A 173 1.53 -3.31 -9.47
CA THR A 173 0.06 -3.22 -9.60
C THR A 173 -0.60 -4.53 -9.14
N PRO A 174 -1.79 -4.53 -8.52
CA PRO A 174 -2.33 -5.74 -7.91
C PRO A 174 -3.04 -6.64 -8.93
N TYR A 175 -3.14 -6.22 -10.20
CA TYR A 175 -3.88 -6.94 -11.24
C TYR A 175 -2.95 -7.48 -12.33
N ALA A 176 -2.99 -8.80 -12.55
CA ALA A 176 -2.18 -9.46 -13.58
C ALA A 176 -2.44 -8.91 -15.00
N ARG A 177 -3.69 -8.52 -15.32
CA ARG A 177 -4.00 -7.92 -16.64
C ARG A 177 -3.36 -6.55 -16.79
N GLN A 178 -3.34 -5.73 -15.73
CA GLN A 178 -2.62 -4.46 -15.72
C GLN A 178 -1.11 -4.67 -15.92
N VAL A 179 -0.50 -5.66 -15.25
CA VAL A 179 0.91 -6.03 -15.46
C VAL A 179 1.20 -6.29 -16.95
N HIS A 180 0.37 -7.09 -17.60
CA HIS A 180 0.55 -7.41 -19.03
C HIS A 180 0.43 -6.16 -19.92
N GLN A 181 -0.61 -5.34 -19.72
CA GLN A 181 -0.81 -4.11 -20.49
C GLN A 181 0.35 -3.11 -20.33
N ILE A 182 0.87 -2.95 -19.11
CA ILE A 182 2.04 -2.09 -18.85
C ILE A 182 3.28 -2.66 -19.53
N ARG A 183 3.56 -3.97 -19.39
CA ARG A 183 4.73 -4.60 -20.03
C ARG A 183 4.71 -4.45 -21.54
N ASP A 184 3.56 -4.69 -22.17
CA ASP A 184 3.42 -4.57 -23.62
C ASP A 184 3.64 -3.13 -24.07
N THR A 185 3.01 -2.17 -23.37
CA THR A 185 3.17 -0.74 -23.66
C THR A 185 4.63 -0.29 -23.52
N LEU A 186 5.32 -0.68 -22.46
CA LEU A 186 6.72 -0.35 -22.24
C LEU A 186 7.63 -1.01 -23.29
N ARG A 187 7.34 -2.26 -23.69
CA ARG A 187 8.07 -2.97 -24.73
C ARG A 187 7.97 -2.26 -26.08
N CYS A 188 6.77 -1.86 -26.49
CA CYS A 188 6.55 -1.10 -27.72
C CYS A 188 7.29 0.25 -27.73
N ASN A 189 7.53 0.83 -26.54
CA ASN A 189 8.24 2.09 -26.36
C ASN A 189 9.73 1.94 -25.99
N LYS A 190 10.32 0.74 -26.17
CA LYS A 190 11.74 0.44 -25.91
C LYS A 190 12.20 0.57 -24.44
N PHE A 191 11.28 0.41 -23.48
CA PHE A 191 11.57 0.40 -22.04
C PHE A 191 11.52 -1.01 -21.42
N GLN A 192 12.09 -2.00 -22.13
CA GLN A 192 12.03 -3.41 -21.72
C GLN A 192 12.79 -3.73 -20.42
N GLY A 193 13.73 -2.86 -20.01
CA GLY A 193 14.45 -3.00 -18.75
C GLY A 193 13.63 -2.66 -17.50
N VAL A 194 12.48 -1.99 -17.66
CA VAL A 194 11.59 -1.68 -16.52
C VAL A 194 10.93 -2.96 -16.00
N ASP A 195 11.09 -3.20 -14.72
CA ASP A 195 10.50 -4.35 -14.05
C ASP A 195 9.03 -4.07 -13.73
N VAL A 196 8.13 -4.98 -14.07
CA VAL A 196 6.68 -4.78 -13.86
C VAL A 196 6.12 -6.04 -13.24
N GLY A 197 5.31 -5.93 -12.20
CA GLY A 197 4.77 -7.10 -11.52
C GLY A 197 3.70 -6.80 -10.49
N THR A 198 3.18 -7.86 -9.89
CA THR A 198 2.27 -7.75 -8.75
C THR A 198 3.03 -7.52 -7.45
N THR A 199 2.31 -7.06 -6.42
CA THR A 199 2.88 -6.85 -5.09
C THR A 199 3.58 -8.09 -4.55
N GLU A 200 3.01 -9.27 -4.79
CA GLU A 200 3.59 -10.56 -4.39
C GLU A 200 4.91 -10.83 -5.13
N SER A 201 4.98 -10.56 -6.44
CA SER A 201 6.21 -10.74 -7.22
C SER A 201 7.34 -9.75 -6.87
N PHE A 202 7.00 -8.65 -6.20
CA PHE A 202 7.95 -7.64 -5.71
C PHE A 202 8.36 -7.84 -4.25
N GLN A 203 7.87 -8.88 -3.58
CA GLN A 203 8.28 -9.19 -2.22
C GLN A 203 9.78 -9.52 -2.18
N GLY A 204 10.54 -8.83 -1.32
CA GLY A 204 11.98 -8.99 -1.20
C GLY A 204 12.82 -8.32 -2.30
N ARG A 205 12.18 -7.73 -3.32
CA ARG A 205 12.86 -6.95 -4.37
C ARG A 205 12.79 -5.46 -4.01
N GLU A 206 13.73 -4.68 -4.50
CA GLU A 206 13.79 -3.23 -4.31
C GLU A 206 14.27 -2.54 -5.59
N LYS A 207 13.85 -1.29 -5.79
CA LYS A 207 14.23 -0.48 -6.94
C LYS A 207 14.45 0.96 -6.50
N ARG A 208 15.33 1.67 -7.21
CA ARG A 208 15.57 3.11 -6.99
C ARG A 208 14.27 3.90 -7.08
N VAL A 209 13.46 3.57 -8.09
CA VAL A 209 12.13 4.16 -8.32
C VAL A 209 11.07 3.07 -8.33
N ILE A 210 9.97 3.30 -7.61
CA ILE A 210 8.77 2.46 -7.70
C ILE A 210 7.60 3.31 -8.16
N ILE A 211 6.89 2.83 -9.17
CA ILE A 211 5.62 3.37 -9.63
C ILE A 211 4.52 2.38 -9.25
N ILE A 212 3.50 2.82 -8.53
CA ILE A 212 2.34 2.00 -8.17
C ILE A 212 1.16 2.41 -9.05
N SER A 213 0.56 1.45 -9.76
CA SER A 213 -0.71 1.63 -10.48
C SER A 213 -1.82 0.92 -9.74
N THR A 214 -2.81 1.68 -9.24
CA THR A 214 -3.87 1.16 -8.37
C THR A 214 -5.08 0.59 -9.11
N VAL A 215 -5.26 0.97 -10.38
CA VAL A 215 -6.25 0.51 -11.37
C VAL A 215 -7.69 0.92 -11.08
N ARG A 216 -8.14 0.80 -9.82
CA ARG A 216 -9.53 1.01 -9.41
C ARG A 216 -9.91 2.48 -9.45
N ALA A 217 -11.02 2.78 -10.12
CA ALA A 217 -11.59 4.11 -10.21
C ALA A 217 -13.08 4.19 -9.79
N LYS A 218 -13.75 3.05 -9.52
CA LYS A 218 -15.12 3.01 -8.95
C LYS A 218 -15.16 2.35 -7.57
N GLN A 219 -16.01 2.89 -6.68
CA GLN A 219 -16.17 2.37 -5.30
C GLN A 219 -16.94 1.05 -5.25
N ASP A 220 -17.87 0.81 -6.17
CA ASP A 220 -18.77 -0.35 -6.15
C ASP A 220 -18.00 -1.69 -6.19
N LEU A 221 -16.85 -1.70 -6.87
CA LEU A 221 -15.99 -2.88 -6.98
C LEU A 221 -15.13 -3.13 -5.72
N LEU A 222 -15.08 -2.20 -4.77
CA LEU A 222 -14.29 -2.40 -3.53
C LEU A 222 -14.87 -3.51 -2.64
N SER A 223 -16.19 -3.70 -2.68
CA SER A 223 -16.86 -4.78 -1.97
C SER A 223 -16.43 -6.16 -2.52
N TYR A 224 -16.37 -6.27 -3.85
CA TYR A 224 -15.83 -7.43 -4.56
C TYR A 224 -14.35 -7.65 -4.22
N ASP A 225 -13.54 -6.60 -4.26
CA ASP A 225 -12.11 -6.71 -3.94
C ASP A 225 -11.88 -7.19 -2.52
N LYS A 226 -12.63 -6.67 -1.53
CA LYS A 226 -12.56 -7.13 -0.14
C LYS A 226 -12.96 -8.61 -0.03
N LYS A 227 -14.02 -9.04 -0.73
CA LYS A 227 -14.49 -10.42 -0.72
C LYS A 227 -13.46 -11.40 -1.28
N TYR A 228 -12.75 -11.01 -2.34
CA TYR A 228 -11.77 -11.85 -3.03
C TYR A 228 -10.32 -11.55 -2.66
N ASN A 229 -10.09 -10.68 -1.66
CA ASN A 229 -8.78 -10.23 -1.22
C ASN A 229 -7.91 -9.70 -2.37
N LEU A 230 -8.48 -8.86 -3.24
CA LEU A 230 -7.86 -8.24 -4.41
C LEU A 230 -7.53 -6.76 -4.15
N GLY A 231 -6.70 -6.18 -5.00
CA GLY A 231 -6.41 -4.74 -4.97
C GLY A 231 -5.48 -4.29 -3.85
N PHE A 232 -5.33 -2.96 -3.77
CA PHE A 232 -4.59 -2.27 -2.71
C PHE A 232 -5.48 -1.65 -1.63
N VAL A 233 -6.74 -1.38 -1.96
CA VAL A 233 -7.69 -0.70 -1.07
C VAL A 233 -8.17 -1.73 -0.03
N LYS A 234 -8.12 -1.37 1.25
CA LYS A 234 -8.44 -2.24 2.40
C LYS A 234 -7.53 -3.47 2.56
N HIS A 235 -6.33 -3.46 1.97
CA HIS A 235 -5.36 -4.54 2.09
C HIS A 235 -3.99 -4.06 2.62
N GLU A 236 -3.87 -4.03 3.95
CA GLU A 236 -2.73 -3.43 4.67
C GLU A 236 -1.36 -4.02 4.31
N LYS A 237 -1.25 -5.36 4.24
CA LYS A 237 0.03 -6.02 3.90
C LYS A 237 0.52 -5.63 2.50
N ARG A 238 -0.38 -5.50 1.52
CA ARG A 238 -0.02 -5.11 0.15
C ARG A 238 0.36 -3.65 0.06
N PHE A 239 -0.36 -2.78 0.76
CA PHE A 239 0.00 -1.37 0.90
C PHE A 239 1.42 -1.23 1.44
N ASN A 240 1.72 -1.83 2.61
CA ASN A 240 3.04 -1.74 3.23
C ASN A 240 4.15 -2.28 2.33
N VAL A 241 3.95 -3.46 1.73
CA VAL A 241 4.94 -4.03 0.80
C VAL A 241 5.19 -3.07 -0.35
N ALA A 242 4.15 -2.57 -1.02
CA ALA A 242 4.29 -1.73 -2.20
C ALA A 242 5.00 -0.40 -1.92
N ILE A 243 4.63 0.32 -0.86
CA ILE A 243 5.23 1.62 -0.54
C ILE A 243 6.67 1.52 -0.02
N THR A 244 7.09 0.36 0.52
CA THR A 244 8.44 0.14 1.06
C THR A 244 9.42 -0.49 0.05
N ARG A 245 9.03 -0.60 -1.22
CA ARG A 245 9.91 -1.13 -2.29
C ARG A 245 10.86 -0.06 -2.86
N ALA A 246 10.53 1.22 -2.69
CA ALA A 246 11.28 2.35 -3.25
C ALA A 246 12.50 2.67 -2.40
N MET A 247 13.65 2.95 -3.05
CA MET A 247 14.83 3.46 -2.36
C MET A 247 14.86 5.00 -2.34
N SER A 248 14.65 5.63 -3.49
CA SER A 248 14.80 7.10 -3.64
C SER A 248 13.50 7.81 -3.99
N LYS A 249 12.63 7.18 -4.79
CA LYS A 249 11.39 7.81 -5.29
C LYS A 249 10.24 6.81 -5.38
N LEU A 250 9.09 7.18 -4.84
CA LEU A 250 7.82 6.45 -4.92
C LEU A 250 6.78 7.34 -5.60
N ILE A 251 6.18 6.83 -6.66
CA ILE A 251 5.14 7.50 -7.44
C ILE A 251 3.90 6.61 -7.40
N VAL A 252 2.76 7.16 -6.99
CA VAL A 252 1.48 6.44 -6.99
C VAL A 252 0.57 7.07 -8.02
N ILE A 253 0.00 6.24 -8.90
CA ILE A 253 -0.96 6.65 -9.92
C ILE A 253 -2.29 5.95 -9.60
N GLY A 254 -3.35 6.75 -9.48
CA GLY A 254 -4.65 6.20 -9.11
C GLY A 254 -5.76 7.22 -9.02
N CYS A 255 -6.96 6.73 -8.72
CA CYS A 255 -8.11 7.59 -8.47
C CYS A 255 -8.16 8.00 -6.99
N ALA A 256 -7.87 9.27 -6.68
CA ALA A 256 -7.92 9.78 -5.31
C ALA A 256 -9.30 9.56 -4.65
N HIS A 257 -10.39 9.68 -5.41
CA HIS A 257 -11.75 9.49 -4.89
C HIS A 257 -12.02 8.07 -4.35
N VAL A 258 -11.39 7.05 -4.93
CA VAL A 258 -11.49 5.67 -4.47
C VAL A 258 -10.49 5.40 -3.35
N LEU A 259 -9.24 5.85 -3.52
CA LEU A 259 -8.17 5.61 -2.57
C LEU A 259 -8.40 6.33 -1.23
N ALA A 260 -9.02 7.51 -1.23
CA ALA A 260 -9.37 8.26 -0.02
C ALA A 260 -10.42 7.56 0.86
N THR A 261 -11.05 6.46 0.39
CA THR A 261 -11.96 5.64 1.21
C THR A 261 -11.23 4.67 2.15
N ASP A 262 -9.90 4.56 2.03
CA ASP A 262 -9.04 3.78 2.89
C ASP A 262 -8.11 4.70 3.68
N ASP A 263 -8.09 4.56 5.00
CA ASP A 263 -7.37 5.49 5.90
C ASP A 263 -5.86 5.57 5.62
N LYS A 264 -5.25 4.47 5.16
CA LYS A 264 -3.80 4.40 4.90
C LYS A 264 -3.46 5.09 3.59
N TRP A 265 -4.28 4.84 2.56
CA TRP A 265 -4.17 5.57 1.29
C TRP A 265 -4.49 7.06 1.47
N LEU A 266 -5.50 7.41 2.26
CA LEU A 266 -5.79 8.79 2.62
C LEU A 266 -4.61 9.44 3.36
N SER A 267 -3.97 8.72 4.28
CA SER A 267 -2.75 9.19 4.97
C SER A 267 -1.59 9.42 4.00
N TYR A 268 -1.46 8.58 2.97
CA TYR A 268 -0.47 8.78 1.89
C TYR A 268 -0.78 10.03 1.06
N ILE A 269 -2.04 10.19 0.64
CA ILE A 269 -2.49 11.35 -0.13
C ILE A 269 -2.27 12.64 0.65
N ARG A 270 -2.65 12.69 1.94
CA ARG A 270 -2.41 13.85 2.82
C ARG A 270 -0.93 14.17 2.97
N ALA A 271 -0.08 13.14 3.14
CA ALA A 271 1.37 13.35 3.17
C ALA A 271 1.89 13.96 1.86
N CYS A 272 1.38 13.55 0.70
CA CYS A 272 1.71 14.18 -0.58
C CYS A 272 1.18 15.62 -0.69
N GLU A 273 -0.01 15.93 -0.15
CA GLU A 273 -0.55 17.30 -0.11
C GLU A 273 0.32 18.22 0.75
N GLU A 274 0.67 17.81 1.98
CA GLU A 274 1.56 18.55 2.90
C GLU A 274 2.93 18.84 2.28
N LEU A 275 3.41 17.90 1.47
CA LEU A 275 4.69 17.94 0.79
C LEU A 275 4.63 18.60 -0.60
N ASN A 276 3.48 19.13 -1.02
CA ASN A 276 3.26 19.71 -2.36
C ASN A 276 3.65 18.76 -3.53
N SER A 277 3.46 17.45 -3.33
CA SER A 277 3.73 16.40 -4.32
C SER A 277 2.48 15.63 -4.74
N PHE A 278 1.30 16.17 -4.40
CA PHE A 278 0.03 15.77 -5.00
C PHE A 278 -0.15 16.47 -6.35
N CYS A 279 -0.44 15.69 -7.38
CA CYS A 279 -0.62 16.15 -8.76
C CYS A 279 -1.91 15.59 -9.36
N GLY A 280 -2.40 16.22 -10.43
CA GLY A 280 -3.58 15.79 -11.15
C GLY A 280 -4.89 16.27 -10.54
N VAL A 281 -5.95 15.48 -10.67
CA VAL A 281 -7.31 15.93 -10.37
C VAL A 281 -7.58 15.97 -8.86
N PRO A 282 -8.04 17.11 -8.30
CA PRO A 282 -8.43 17.18 -6.90
C PRO A 282 -9.62 16.27 -6.62
N TYR A 283 -9.75 15.81 -5.37
CA TYR A 283 -10.86 14.98 -4.92
C TYR A 283 -11.64 15.71 -3.83
N PRO A 284 -12.95 15.44 -3.71
CA PRO A 284 -13.73 16.02 -2.63
C PRO A 284 -13.20 15.50 -1.29
N LYS A 285 -12.72 16.41 -0.45
CA LYS A 285 -12.30 16.09 0.91
C LYS A 285 -13.56 15.77 1.71
N ARG A 286 -13.61 14.60 2.33
CA ARG A 286 -14.61 14.30 3.38
C ARG A 286 -14.15 14.96 4.67
N THR A 287 -14.31 16.27 4.78
CA THR A 287 -14.14 16.97 6.06
C THR A 287 -15.33 16.65 6.96
N GLU A 288 -15.11 16.61 8.27
CA GLU A 288 -16.17 16.44 9.28
C GLU A 288 -17.29 17.47 9.06
N GLU A 289 -16.94 18.72 8.73
CA GLU A 289 -17.91 19.77 8.39
C GLU A 289 -18.81 19.42 7.19
N ILE A 290 -18.26 18.79 6.15
CA ILE A 290 -19.03 18.37 4.98
C ILE A 290 -19.88 17.15 5.32
N ILE A 291 -19.38 16.23 6.14
CA ILE A 291 -20.15 15.08 6.63
C ILE A 291 -21.30 15.58 7.51
N ASP A 292 -21.06 16.52 8.40
CA ASP A 292 -22.07 17.12 9.28
C ASP A 292 -23.08 17.93 8.48
N ASP A 293 -22.66 18.69 7.47
CA ASP A 293 -23.57 19.42 6.57
C ASP A 293 -24.41 18.44 5.73
N ILE A 294 -23.81 17.37 5.21
CA ILE A 294 -24.53 16.31 4.49
C ILE A 294 -25.52 15.61 5.43
N THR A 295 -25.09 15.22 6.62
CA THR A 295 -25.93 14.55 7.63
C THR A 295 -27.10 15.46 8.02
N ARG A 296 -26.83 16.73 8.28
CA ARG A 296 -27.85 17.75 8.57
C ARG A 296 -28.82 17.95 7.40
N ARG A 297 -28.35 17.89 6.15
CA ARG A 297 -29.22 17.96 4.96
C ARG A 297 -30.07 16.70 4.81
N PHE A 298 -29.54 15.52 5.09
CA PHE A 298 -30.29 14.26 5.07
C PHE A 298 -31.32 14.19 6.21
N GLU A 299 -30.99 14.66 7.41
CA GLU A 299 -31.92 14.82 8.53
C GLU A 299 -33.08 15.76 8.17
N LYS A 300 -32.78 16.89 7.51
CA LYS A 300 -33.80 17.83 7.00
C LYS A 300 -34.68 17.25 5.89
N LEU A 301 -34.19 16.25 5.16
CA LEU A 301 -34.95 15.58 4.10
C LEU A 301 -35.83 14.45 4.62
N HIS A 302 -35.88 14.20 5.94
CA HIS A 302 -36.66 13.13 6.57
C HIS A 302 -36.49 11.75 5.90
N VAL A 303 -35.30 11.49 5.32
CA VAL A 303 -34.95 10.16 4.82
C VAL A 303 -34.49 9.33 6.01
N LEU A 304 -35.44 9.00 6.88
CA LEU A 304 -35.28 7.93 7.85
C LEU A 304 -35.71 6.65 7.15
N ASP A 305 -34.77 5.70 6.99
CA ASP A 305 -35.10 4.33 6.62
C ASP A 305 -36.17 3.82 7.59
N SER A 306 -37.36 3.58 7.07
CA SER A 306 -38.52 3.09 7.80
C SER A 306 -38.38 1.63 8.26
N GLN A 307 -37.16 1.07 8.29
CA GLN A 307 -36.90 -0.32 8.66
C GLN A 307 -36.06 -0.51 9.94
N HIS A 308 -35.74 0.56 10.70
CA HIS A 308 -34.97 0.41 11.95
C HIS A 308 -35.72 0.75 13.24
N ASN A 309 -37.00 1.13 13.16
CA ASN A 309 -37.79 1.49 14.35
C ASN A 309 -38.64 0.37 14.96
N ASP A 310 -38.72 -0.80 14.31
CA ASP A 310 -39.54 -1.92 14.81
C ASP A 310 -38.77 -2.86 15.76
N GLU A 311 -37.43 -2.89 15.72
CA GLU A 311 -36.65 -3.74 16.65
C GLU A 311 -36.42 -3.10 18.03
N ILE A 312 -36.53 -1.77 18.16
CA ILE A 312 -36.30 -1.07 19.45
C ILE A 312 -37.58 -1.03 20.32
N LYS A 313 -38.77 -1.18 19.73
CA LYS A 313 -40.04 -1.23 20.47
C LYS A 313 -40.44 -2.62 20.98
N ALA A 314 -39.68 -3.67 20.64
CA ALA A 314 -39.94 -5.03 21.10
C ALA A 314 -39.19 -5.41 22.40
N ILE A 315 -38.41 -4.48 22.99
CA ILE A 315 -37.61 -4.71 24.21
C ILE A 315 -38.04 -3.79 25.38
N GLN A 316 -39.21 -3.14 25.28
CA GLN A 316 -39.88 -2.49 26.43
C GLN A 316 -41.09 -3.32 26.85
#